data_AF-A0A936WEQ0-F1
#
_entry.id   AF-A0A936WEQ0-F1
#
_cell.length_a   1.000
_cell.length_b   1.000
_cell.length_c   1.000
_cell.angle_alpha   90.00
_cell.angle_beta   90.00
_cell.angle_gamma   90.00
#
_symmetry.space_group_name_H-M   'P 1'
#
loop_
_entity.id
_entity.type
_entity.pdbx_description
1 polymer ?
#
loop_
_entity_poly.entity_id
_entity_poly.type
_entity_poly.pdbx_seq_one_letter_code
_entity_poly.pdbx_strand_id
1 'polypeptide(L)'
;MVITNKLSASQQSVPRGTGLSGITQYWGAGTGIYLGNSDGNAPFVGGLIEHNLIVDTLGYNLQIKHQNARPQIPGMPSEPSITIIRHNVFSKEKGAAAGQLARPNLLVGHWPVKGRGSKDTYEIYGNFFYQNPTEALFQGEGNIALYNNLFVNGHGDAIRIQPHNDIPRAIHVFYNTVITPETGISIISGQGSENYVQHVSANVVFASKPIIAKSQESNSIGKREDAVDYLLKPFAPLGAMNLYPKVKKIKSQPVDTSNFRVFKDWDIDFNKR
;
A
#
# COMPACT_ATOMS: atom_id res chain seq x y z
N MET A 1 -7.14 -11.58 27.17
CA MET A 1 -6.41 -10.62 28.03
C MET A 1 -5.89 -9.53 27.13
N VAL A 2 -6.53 -8.35 27.15
CA VAL A 2 -6.26 -7.23 26.24
C VAL A 2 -5.12 -6.41 26.83
N ILE A 3 -4.02 -6.26 26.09
CA ILE A 3 -2.93 -5.34 26.46
C ILE A 3 -3.02 -4.14 25.53
N THR A 4 -3.64 -3.06 25.99
CA THR A 4 -3.52 -1.73 25.39
C THR A 4 -2.22 -1.09 25.87
N ASN A 5 -1.14 -1.21 25.10
CA ASN A 5 0.09 -0.45 25.37
C ASN A 5 0.08 0.84 24.54
N LYS A 6 -0.08 1.99 25.22
CA LYS A 6 0.45 3.27 24.74
C LYS A 6 1.97 3.14 24.72
N LEU A 7 2.59 2.96 23.55
CA LEU A 7 4.03 2.98 23.41
C LEU A 7 4.45 4.34 22.83
N SER A 8 5.00 5.22 23.68
CA SER A 8 5.91 6.26 23.24
C SER A 8 7.25 5.57 22.91
N ALA A 9 7.54 5.36 21.65
CA ALA A 9 8.71 4.61 21.24
C ALA A 9 9.98 5.48 21.26
N SER A 10 10.72 5.42 22.37
CA SER A 10 12.18 5.31 22.27
C SER A 10 12.50 3.88 21.82
N GLN A 11 13.49 3.75 20.94
CA GLN A 11 13.92 2.54 20.24
C GLN A 11 13.68 1.23 21.01
N GLN A 12 12.74 0.39 20.56
CA GLN A 12 12.71 -1.03 20.92
C GLN A 12 12.31 -1.88 19.72
N SER A 13 13.19 -2.82 19.39
CA SER A 13 13.00 -3.90 18.43
C SER A 13 11.88 -4.85 18.87
N VAL A 14 10.92 -5.11 17.99
CA VAL A 14 9.81 -6.05 18.24
C VAL A 14 10.29 -7.49 17.95
N PRO A 15 10.08 -8.48 18.85
CA PRO A 15 10.46 -9.87 18.64
C PRO A 15 9.68 -10.56 17.51
N ARG A 16 10.29 -11.58 16.89
CA ARG A 16 9.69 -12.40 15.82
C ARG A 16 8.51 -13.22 16.34
N GLY A 17 7.38 -13.14 15.62
CA GLY A 17 6.26 -14.06 15.76
C GLY A 17 5.23 -13.62 16.79
N THR A 18 4.36 -12.68 16.43
CA THR A 18 2.97 -12.52 16.90
C THR A 18 2.36 -11.35 16.12
N GLY A 19 1.20 -11.54 15.50
CA GLY A 19 0.53 -10.48 14.73
C GLY A 19 0.14 -9.30 15.61
N LEU A 20 0.12 -8.10 15.03
CA LEU A 20 -0.48 -6.92 15.67
C LEU A 20 -2.00 -7.01 15.48
N SER A 21 -2.71 -7.67 16.40
CA SER A 21 -4.18 -7.72 16.41
C SER A 21 -4.74 -6.81 17.51
N GLY A 22 -5.31 -5.67 17.10
CA GLY A 22 -5.90 -4.64 17.97
C GLY A 22 -5.69 -3.24 17.37
N ILE A 23 -6.51 -2.23 17.75
CA ILE A 23 -6.25 -0.86 17.30
C ILE A 23 -5.01 -0.31 18.01
N THR A 24 -3.87 -0.40 17.34
CA THR A 24 -2.62 0.23 17.80
C THR A 24 -2.52 1.63 17.21
N GLN A 25 -2.18 2.60 18.04
CA GLN A 25 -2.03 4.00 17.63
C GLN A 25 -0.57 4.44 17.74
N TYR A 26 -0.05 5.04 16.68
CA TYR A 26 1.29 5.63 16.63
C TYR A 26 1.18 7.10 16.26
N TRP A 27 1.74 7.98 17.09
CA TRP A 27 1.68 9.45 16.94
C TRP A 27 3.07 10.06 17.01
N GLY A 28 3.44 10.92 16.05
CA GLY A 28 4.66 11.74 16.14
C GLY A 28 5.98 10.96 16.10
N ALA A 29 5.96 9.67 15.76
CA ALA A 29 7.15 8.83 15.77
C ALA A 29 8.11 9.18 14.63
N GLY A 30 9.41 8.92 14.81
CA GLY A 30 10.39 9.00 13.72
C GLY A 30 10.04 8.07 12.55
N THR A 31 9.57 6.86 12.85
CA THR A 31 8.91 5.92 11.94
C THR A 31 7.91 5.12 12.75
N GLY A 32 6.72 4.84 12.22
CA GLY A 32 5.68 4.13 12.94
C GLY A 32 6.03 2.66 13.14
N ILE A 33 6.01 1.88 12.06
CA ILE A 33 6.36 0.46 12.02
C ILE A 33 7.56 0.26 11.08
N TYR A 34 8.58 -0.44 11.56
CA TYR A 34 9.79 -0.72 10.78
C TYR A 34 10.14 -2.20 10.88
N LEU A 35 10.11 -2.91 9.75
CA LEU A 35 10.29 -4.36 9.68
C LEU A 35 11.44 -4.72 8.73
N GLY A 36 12.32 -5.56 9.23
CA GLY A 36 13.57 -5.94 8.57
C GLY A 36 14.70 -4.92 8.77
N ASN A 37 15.76 -5.04 7.98
CA ASN A 37 16.97 -4.24 8.11
C ASN A 37 17.58 -3.89 6.74
N SER A 38 18.53 -2.96 6.73
CA SER A 38 19.04 -2.36 5.48
C SER A 38 19.95 -3.28 4.66
N ASP A 39 20.40 -4.40 5.21
CA ASP A 39 21.22 -5.39 4.48
C ASP A 39 20.40 -6.60 3.98
N GLY A 40 19.10 -6.63 4.28
CA GLY A 40 18.16 -7.68 3.86
C GLY A 40 18.22 -9.00 4.64
N ASN A 41 19.04 -9.11 5.69
CA ASN A 41 19.25 -10.37 6.43
C ASN A 41 18.28 -10.61 7.60
N ALA A 42 17.34 -9.68 7.85
CA ALA A 42 16.29 -9.83 8.86
C ALA A 42 14.90 -9.94 8.20
N PRO A 43 14.52 -11.08 7.61
CA PRO A 43 13.26 -11.18 6.88
C PRO A 43 12.03 -11.16 7.80
N PHE A 44 11.01 -10.41 7.39
CA PHE A 44 9.62 -10.46 7.84
C PHE A 44 8.80 -11.23 6.80
N VAL A 45 8.12 -12.29 7.22
CA VAL A 45 7.52 -13.29 6.31
C VAL A 45 6.16 -13.71 6.85
N GLY A 46 5.15 -13.75 5.99
CA GLY A 46 3.84 -14.32 6.34
C GLY A 46 3.08 -13.54 7.43
N GLY A 47 3.40 -12.26 7.60
CA GLY A 47 2.86 -11.44 8.69
C GLY A 47 1.48 -10.87 8.37
N LEU A 48 0.74 -10.53 9.43
CA LEU A 48 -0.53 -9.81 9.34
C LEU A 48 -0.41 -8.48 10.09
N ILE A 49 -0.65 -7.38 9.36
CA ILE A 49 -0.65 -6.01 9.89
C ILE A 49 -2.02 -5.43 9.62
N GLU A 50 -2.86 -5.35 10.65
CA GLU A 50 -4.24 -4.90 10.47
C GLU A 50 -4.79 -4.02 11.58
N HIS A 51 -5.77 -3.19 11.23
CA HIS A 51 -6.53 -2.34 12.16
C HIS A 51 -5.69 -1.31 12.92
N ASN A 52 -4.56 -0.86 12.39
CA ASN A 52 -3.72 0.16 13.02
C ASN A 52 -4.07 1.58 12.56
N LEU A 53 -3.90 2.56 13.44
CA LEU A 53 -3.91 3.99 13.12
C LEU A 53 -2.48 4.53 13.28
N ILE A 54 -1.83 4.86 12.16
CA ILE A 54 -0.44 5.32 12.16
C ILE A 54 -0.39 6.68 11.51
N VAL A 55 -0.16 7.71 12.32
CA VAL A 55 -0.33 9.10 11.90
C VAL A 55 0.81 9.99 12.37
N ASP A 56 1.04 11.04 11.61
CA ASP A 56 1.96 12.14 11.91
C ASP A 56 3.40 11.71 12.19
N THR A 57 3.89 10.67 11.49
CA THR A 57 5.28 10.22 11.59
C THR A 57 6.21 11.10 10.77
N LEU A 58 7.44 11.33 11.26
CA LEU A 58 8.46 12.08 10.51
C LEU A 58 8.85 11.34 9.22
N GLY A 59 9.29 10.10 9.38
CA GLY A 59 9.65 9.16 8.31
C GLY A 59 8.43 8.36 7.86
N TYR A 60 8.58 7.05 7.71
CA TYR A 60 7.48 6.19 7.23
C TYR A 60 6.39 6.03 8.29
N ASN A 61 5.13 5.91 7.88
CA ASN A 61 4.14 5.27 8.76
C ASN A 61 4.52 3.78 8.90
N LEU A 62 4.84 3.12 7.79
CA LEU A 62 5.31 1.75 7.78
C LEU A 62 6.39 1.53 6.71
N GLN A 63 7.48 0.85 7.08
CA GLN A 63 8.45 0.31 6.13
C GLN A 63 8.66 -1.19 6.35
N ILE A 64 8.54 -1.97 5.29
CA ILE A 64 9.13 -3.32 5.20
C ILE A 64 10.34 -3.21 4.28
N LYS A 65 11.52 -3.58 4.79
CA LYS A 65 12.76 -3.55 4.00
C LYS A 65 12.77 -4.62 2.93
N HIS A 66 13.62 -4.41 1.92
CA HIS A 66 13.97 -5.48 0.98
C HIS A 66 14.59 -6.66 1.73
N GLN A 67 14.50 -7.86 1.16
CA GLN A 67 14.92 -9.08 1.87
C GLN A 67 15.78 -9.98 0.98
N ASN A 68 16.83 -10.55 1.58
CA ASN A 68 17.62 -11.63 0.99
C ASN A 68 16.91 -12.97 1.15
N ALA A 69 17.39 -13.98 0.42
CA ALA A 69 16.84 -15.33 0.46
C ALA A 69 16.66 -15.82 1.91
N ARG A 70 15.49 -16.39 2.21
CA ARG A 70 15.14 -16.84 3.56
C ARG A 70 16.17 -17.86 4.07
N PRO A 71 16.73 -17.68 5.28
CA PRO A 71 17.67 -18.65 5.85
C PRO A 71 16.96 -19.96 6.18
N GLN A 72 17.66 -21.08 6.03
CA GLN A 72 17.14 -22.39 6.38
C GLN A 72 17.33 -22.66 7.87
N ILE A 73 16.38 -22.15 8.68
CA ILE A 73 16.33 -22.37 10.12
C ILE A 73 15.03 -23.07 10.52
N PRO A 74 15.01 -23.88 11.60
CA PRO A 74 13.79 -24.51 12.08
C PRO A 74 12.65 -23.50 12.28
N GLY A 75 11.46 -23.82 11.78
CA GLY A 75 10.27 -22.97 11.86
C GLY A 75 10.16 -21.87 10.80
N MET A 76 11.20 -21.59 10.01
CA MET A 76 11.09 -20.67 8.87
C MET A 76 10.27 -21.32 7.75
N PRO A 77 9.21 -20.68 7.23
CA PRO A 77 8.42 -21.25 6.14
C PRO A 77 9.28 -21.58 4.92
N SER A 78 8.95 -22.69 4.28
CA SER A 78 9.59 -23.22 3.06
C SER A 78 8.99 -22.60 1.81
N GLU A 79 7.67 -22.65 1.79
CA GLU A 79 6.84 -22.37 0.65
C GLU A 79 6.61 -20.86 0.52
N PRO A 80 6.10 -20.40 -0.64
CA PRO A 80 5.65 -19.04 -0.80
C PRO A 80 4.72 -18.62 0.34
N SER A 81 4.93 -17.41 0.86
CA SER A 81 4.14 -16.84 1.95
C SER A 81 3.52 -15.51 1.52
N ILE A 82 2.40 -15.17 2.14
CA ILE A 82 1.67 -13.94 1.88
C ILE A 82 1.77 -13.06 3.12
N THR A 83 2.32 -11.86 2.97
CA THR A 83 2.26 -10.83 4.01
C THR A 83 1.07 -9.92 3.73
N ILE A 84 0.17 -9.80 4.69
CA ILE A 84 -1.09 -9.06 4.55
C ILE A 84 -1.00 -7.75 5.31
N ILE A 85 -1.34 -6.65 4.64
CA ILE A 85 -1.49 -5.31 5.23
C ILE A 85 -2.91 -4.84 4.94
N ARG A 86 -3.80 -4.82 5.94
CA ARG A 86 -5.21 -4.48 5.70
C ARG A 86 -5.89 -3.67 6.77
N HIS A 87 -6.91 -2.90 6.39
CA HIS A 87 -7.74 -2.17 7.36
C HIS A 87 -6.96 -1.22 8.26
N ASN A 88 -5.81 -0.73 7.82
CA ASN A 88 -5.03 0.28 8.51
C ASN A 88 -5.38 1.68 8.00
N VAL A 89 -5.13 2.68 8.82
CA VAL A 89 -5.15 4.09 8.46
C VAL A 89 -3.74 4.65 8.55
N PHE A 90 -3.29 5.24 7.46
CA PHE A 90 -1.97 5.84 7.31
C PHE A 90 -2.11 7.32 7.00
N SER A 91 -1.58 8.21 7.84
CA SER A 91 -1.55 9.63 7.55
C SER A 91 -0.22 10.29 7.90
N LYS A 92 0.17 11.27 7.09
CA LYS A 92 1.30 12.15 7.35
C LYS A 92 0.94 13.61 7.13
N GLU A 93 -0.36 13.95 7.21
CA GLU A 93 -0.85 15.32 7.03
C GLU A 93 -0.05 16.32 7.88
N LYS A 94 0.31 15.93 9.11
CA LYS A 94 1.16 16.73 10.00
C LYS A 94 2.47 15.99 10.26
N GLY A 95 3.56 16.74 10.44
CA GLY A 95 4.83 16.16 10.89
C GLY A 95 5.68 15.44 9.85
N ALA A 96 5.27 15.35 8.58
CA ALA A 96 6.12 14.75 7.54
C ALA A 96 7.47 15.49 7.41
N ALA A 97 8.57 14.74 7.45
CA ALA A 97 9.88 15.29 7.10
C ALA A 97 9.93 15.65 5.60
N ALA A 98 10.73 16.66 5.27
CA ALA A 98 10.96 17.14 3.90
C ALA A 98 12.38 16.86 3.42
N GLY A 99 12.65 17.13 2.14
CA GLY A 99 13.96 16.96 1.52
C GLY A 99 14.47 15.52 1.60
N GLN A 100 15.75 15.34 1.93
CA GLN A 100 16.41 14.02 1.95
C GLN A 100 15.83 13.05 3.00
N LEU A 101 15.05 13.56 3.95
CA LEU A 101 14.36 12.77 4.98
C LEU A 101 12.89 12.50 4.62
N ALA A 102 12.38 13.03 3.52
CA ALA A 102 11.03 12.78 3.06
C ALA A 102 10.82 11.29 2.76
N ARG A 103 9.71 10.73 3.25
CA ARG A 103 9.37 9.30 3.11
C ARG A 103 7.88 9.16 2.79
N PRO A 104 7.48 8.12 2.03
CA PRO A 104 6.07 7.80 1.82
C PRO A 104 5.38 7.36 3.12
N ASN A 105 4.06 7.23 3.10
CA ASN A 105 3.35 6.64 4.25
C ASN A 105 3.73 5.17 4.41
N LEU A 106 3.60 4.40 3.33
CA LEU A 106 3.96 2.99 3.30
C LEU A 106 5.00 2.72 2.22
N LEU A 107 6.09 2.05 2.59
CA LEU A 107 7.07 1.48 1.65
C LEU A 107 7.25 -0.02 1.89
N VAL A 108 7.08 -0.83 0.85
CA VAL A 108 7.43 -2.26 0.87
C VAL A 108 8.57 -2.54 -0.12
N GLY A 109 9.70 -3.01 0.39
CA GLY A 109 10.85 -3.42 -0.42
C GLY A 109 10.67 -4.82 -1.02
N HIS A 110 11.53 -5.16 -1.98
CA HIS A 110 11.36 -6.39 -2.75
C HIS A 110 11.52 -7.66 -1.90
N TRP A 111 10.82 -8.72 -2.32
CA TRP A 111 11.10 -10.08 -1.91
C TRP A 111 12.40 -10.60 -2.52
N PRO A 112 13.04 -11.65 -1.97
CA PRO A 112 14.29 -12.20 -2.50
C PRO A 112 14.27 -12.35 -4.02
N VAL A 113 15.38 -12.01 -4.69
CA VAL A 113 15.45 -12.11 -6.16
C VAL A 113 15.41 -13.57 -6.62
N LYS A 114 15.95 -14.48 -5.80
CA LYS A 114 15.98 -15.93 -6.06
C LYS A 114 15.91 -16.73 -4.75
N GLY A 115 15.63 -18.02 -4.87
CA GLY A 115 15.57 -18.94 -3.74
C GLY A 115 14.30 -18.79 -2.91
N ARG A 116 14.33 -19.29 -1.66
CA ARG A 116 13.18 -19.27 -0.76
C ARG A 116 12.75 -17.84 -0.48
N GLY A 117 11.48 -17.54 -0.73
CA GLY A 117 10.92 -16.20 -0.61
C GLY A 117 10.73 -15.46 -1.92
N SER A 118 11.32 -15.89 -3.03
CA SER A 118 11.23 -15.10 -4.27
C SER A 118 9.82 -15.00 -4.85
N LYS A 119 8.94 -15.91 -4.46
CA LYS A 119 7.53 -15.97 -4.83
C LYS A 119 6.59 -15.51 -3.72
N ASP A 120 7.12 -14.94 -2.64
CA ASP A 120 6.28 -14.32 -1.61
C ASP A 120 5.56 -13.10 -2.20
N THR A 121 4.41 -12.74 -1.62
CA THR A 121 3.56 -11.66 -2.13
C THR A 121 3.11 -10.77 -0.99
N TYR A 122 3.07 -9.46 -1.24
CA TYR A 122 2.31 -8.54 -0.40
C TYR A 122 0.87 -8.47 -0.88
N GLU A 123 -0.09 -8.69 0.01
CA GLU A 123 -1.50 -8.36 -0.24
C GLU A 123 -1.87 -7.16 0.63
N ILE A 124 -2.12 -6.03 -0.03
CA ILE A 124 -2.32 -4.73 0.62
C ILE A 124 -3.71 -4.25 0.24
N TYR A 125 -4.67 -4.35 1.17
CA TYR A 125 -6.07 -4.05 0.85
C TYR A 125 -6.90 -3.47 1.96
N GLY A 126 -7.97 -2.76 1.59
CA GLY A 126 -8.90 -2.19 2.57
C GLY A 126 -8.24 -1.17 3.50
N ASN A 127 -7.11 -0.56 3.13
CA ASN A 127 -6.43 0.47 3.91
C ASN A 127 -6.84 1.87 3.43
N PHE A 128 -6.75 2.85 4.33
CA PHE A 128 -6.97 4.25 4.01
C PHE A 128 -5.66 5.03 4.16
N PHE A 129 -5.21 5.62 3.06
CA PHE A 129 -4.04 6.48 2.99
C PHE A 129 -4.47 7.92 2.79
N TYR A 130 -4.08 8.78 3.71
CA TYR A 130 -4.51 10.16 3.75
C TYR A 130 -3.32 11.10 3.92
N GLN A 131 -3.10 11.97 2.94
CA GLN A 131 -2.12 13.05 2.94
C GLN A 131 -0.66 12.65 3.21
N ASN A 132 0.20 13.13 2.33
CA ASN A 132 1.63 13.24 2.59
C ASN A 132 2.15 14.45 1.82
N PRO A 133 2.58 15.52 2.52
CA PRO A 133 2.97 16.76 1.87
C PRO A 133 4.31 16.68 1.13
N THR A 134 5.09 15.62 1.29
CA THR A 134 6.47 15.57 0.79
C THR A 134 6.78 14.37 -0.11
N GLU A 135 5.98 13.31 -0.09
CA GLU A 135 6.19 12.09 -0.86
C GLU A 135 4.86 11.45 -1.29
N ALA A 136 4.93 10.43 -2.14
CA ALA A 136 3.76 9.61 -2.48
C ALA A 136 3.17 8.91 -1.23
N LEU A 137 1.88 8.55 -1.27
CA LEU A 137 1.25 7.81 -0.17
C LEU A 137 1.82 6.39 -0.05
N PHE A 138 1.95 5.69 -1.18
CA PHE A 138 2.49 4.34 -1.24
C PHE A 138 3.65 4.24 -2.22
N GLN A 139 4.69 3.52 -1.80
CA GLN A 139 5.79 3.09 -2.66
C GLN A 139 6.08 1.59 -2.50
N GLY A 140 6.54 0.93 -3.56
CA GLY A 140 6.99 -0.46 -3.45
C GLY A 140 7.55 -1.08 -4.72
N GLU A 141 8.10 -2.28 -4.57
CA GLU A 141 8.74 -3.11 -5.60
C GLU A 141 8.59 -4.62 -5.30
N GLY A 142 8.99 -5.49 -6.23
CA GLY A 142 8.82 -6.95 -6.09
C GLY A 142 7.42 -7.43 -6.46
N ASN A 143 6.84 -8.32 -5.64
CA ASN A 143 5.52 -8.93 -5.90
C ASN A 143 4.45 -8.31 -5.00
N ILE A 144 3.49 -7.59 -5.59
CA ILE A 144 2.50 -6.78 -4.87
C ILE A 144 1.12 -6.95 -5.50
N ALA A 145 0.14 -7.29 -4.67
CA ALA A 145 -1.28 -7.08 -4.95
C ALA A 145 -1.79 -5.93 -4.07
N LEU A 146 -2.22 -4.84 -4.70
CA LEU A 146 -2.70 -3.62 -4.07
C LEU A 146 -4.14 -3.36 -4.50
N TYR A 147 -5.11 -3.59 -3.63
CA TYR A 147 -6.53 -3.56 -4.03
C TYR A 147 -7.49 -3.07 -2.96
N ASN A 148 -8.67 -2.58 -3.35
CA ASN A 148 -9.72 -2.12 -2.44
C ASN A 148 -9.23 -1.08 -1.39
N ASN A 149 -8.17 -0.31 -1.69
CA ASN A 149 -7.70 0.75 -0.81
C ASN A 149 -8.24 2.12 -1.24
N LEU A 150 -8.24 3.05 -0.28
CA LEU A 150 -8.60 4.44 -0.49
C LEU A 150 -7.35 5.31 -0.35
N PHE A 151 -7.03 6.09 -1.39
CA PHE A 151 -5.89 7.00 -1.44
C PHE A 151 -6.36 8.43 -1.67
N VAL A 152 -6.13 9.32 -0.71
CA VAL A 152 -6.46 10.74 -0.84
C VAL A 152 -5.24 11.57 -0.48
N ASN A 153 -4.66 12.25 -1.48
CA ASN A 153 -3.58 13.20 -1.26
C ASN A 153 -3.97 14.58 -1.82
N GLY A 154 -3.66 15.63 -1.07
CA GLY A 154 -3.83 17.02 -1.45
C GLY A 154 -2.55 17.66 -1.98
N HIS A 155 -1.41 16.97 -1.90
CA HIS A 155 -0.10 17.59 -2.07
C HIS A 155 0.71 17.09 -3.27
N GLY A 156 0.60 15.81 -3.65
CA GLY A 156 1.47 15.22 -4.67
C GLY A 156 0.91 13.96 -5.31
N ASP A 157 1.74 12.92 -5.39
CA ASP A 157 1.38 11.61 -5.94
C ASP A 157 0.67 10.71 -4.93
N ALA A 158 -0.03 9.67 -5.41
CA ALA A 158 -0.64 8.65 -4.56
C ALA A 158 0.15 7.34 -4.53
N ILE A 159 0.29 6.64 -5.67
CA ILE A 159 0.91 5.31 -5.75
C ILE A 159 2.09 5.35 -6.71
N ARG A 160 3.28 4.95 -6.24
CA ARG A 160 4.45 4.72 -7.10
C ARG A 160 5.03 3.31 -6.89
N ILE A 161 4.89 2.45 -7.88
CA ILE A 161 5.56 1.14 -7.90
C ILE A 161 6.78 1.27 -8.79
N GLN A 162 7.98 1.19 -8.22
CA GLN A 162 9.22 1.55 -8.91
C GLN A 162 10.44 0.87 -8.30
N PRO A 163 11.57 0.77 -9.02
CA PRO A 163 12.81 0.28 -8.46
C PRO A 163 13.29 1.12 -7.27
N HIS A 164 13.66 0.43 -6.19
CA HIS A 164 14.39 0.97 -5.06
C HIS A 164 15.68 0.17 -4.81
N ASN A 165 15.56 -1.15 -4.75
CA ASN A 165 16.66 -2.10 -4.58
C ASN A 165 16.63 -3.22 -5.64
N ASP A 166 15.46 -3.51 -6.22
CA ASP A 166 15.26 -4.42 -7.35
C ASP A 166 14.17 -3.82 -8.27
N ILE A 167 13.53 -4.63 -9.10
CA ILE A 167 12.47 -4.20 -10.02
C ILE A 167 11.07 -4.56 -9.50
N PRO A 168 10.03 -3.83 -9.92
CA PRO A 168 8.66 -4.35 -9.89
C PRO A 168 8.55 -5.66 -10.69
N ARG A 169 7.95 -6.69 -10.08
CA ARG A 169 7.78 -8.03 -10.68
C ARG A 169 6.29 -8.30 -10.89
N ALA A 170 5.70 -9.25 -10.15
CA ALA A 170 4.28 -9.56 -10.26
C ALA A 170 3.45 -8.48 -9.56
N ILE A 171 2.83 -7.58 -10.34
CA ILE A 171 2.08 -6.43 -9.84
C ILE A 171 0.62 -6.51 -10.25
N HIS A 172 -0.28 -6.45 -9.27
CA HIS A 172 -1.72 -6.36 -9.48
C HIS A 172 -2.26 -5.14 -8.72
N VAL A 173 -2.84 -4.18 -9.42
CA VAL A 173 -3.43 -2.97 -8.83
C VAL A 173 -4.87 -2.84 -9.30
N PHE A 174 -5.84 -3.09 -8.41
CA PHE A 174 -7.24 -3.09 -8.82
C PHE A 174 -8.22 -2.60 -7.76
N TYR A 175 -9.37 -2.08 -8.18
CA TYR A 175 -10.44 -1.58 -7.30
C TYR A 175 -10.01 -0.55 -6.23
N ASN A 176 -8.87 0.11 -6.41
CA ASN A 176 -8.49 1.23 -5.54
C ASN A 176 -9.26 2.49 -5.95
N THR A 177 -9.61 3.32 -4.98
CA THR A 177 -10.09 4.69 -5.23
C THR A 177 -8.97 5.68 -4.90
N VAL A 178 -8.60 6.51 -5.87
CA VAL A 178 -7.44 7.40 -5.80
C VAL A 178 -7.84 8.83 -6.16
N ILE A 179 -7.52 9.79 -5.29
CA ILE A 179 -7.77 11.22 -5.51
C ILE A 179 -6.49 11.98 -5.18
N THR A 180 -5.88 12.63 -6.17
CA THR A 180 -4.58 13.28 -6.00
C THR A 180 -4.34 14.40 -7.01
N PRO A 181 -3.59 15.47 -6.71
CA PRO A 181 -3.35 16.53 -7.70
C PRO A 181 -2.39 16.11 -8.81
N GLU A 182 -1.44 15.20 -8.56
CA GLU A 182 -0.40 14.83 -9.51
C GLU A 182 -0.66 13.47 -10.18
N THR A 183 0.15 12.45 -9.86
CA THR A 183 0.08 11.11 -10.43
C THR A 183 -0.71 10.18 -9.52
N GLY A 184 -1.77 9.58 -10.06
CA GLY A 184 -2.60 8.63 -9.34
C GLY A 184 -1.87 7.31 -9.10
N ILE A 185 -1.65 6.55 -10.16
CA ILE A 185 -0.94 5.27 -10.14
C ILE A 185 0.21 5.33 -11.14
N SER A 186 1.44 5.08 -10.70
CA SER A 186 2.55 4.83 -11.60
C SER A 186 3.19 3.46 -11.35
N ILE A 187 3.47 2.75 -12.44
CA ILE A 187 4.34 1.58 -12.44
C ILE A 187 5.52 1.90 -13.36
N ILE A 188 6.66 2.19 -12.73
CA ILE A 188 7.92 2.42 -13.43
C ILE A 188 8.63 1.07 -13.49
N SER A 189 8.60 0.43 -14.65
CA SER A 189 9.31 -0.84 -14.87
C SER A 189 10.82 -0.63 -14.96
N GLY A 190 11.62 -1.55 -14.42
CA GLY A 190 13.05 -1.67 -14.69
C GLY A 190 13.34 -2.73 -15.78
N GLN A 191 14.60 -2.87 -16.18
CA GLN A 191 15.00 -3.95 -17.09
C GLN A 191 14.66 -5.33 -16.49
N GLY A 192 14.04 -6.22 -17.25
CA GLY A 192 13.61 -7.53 -16.79
C GLY A 192 12.19 -7.57 -16.23
N SER A 193 11.56 -6.41 -15.98
CA SER A 193 10.16 -6.32 -15.52
C SER A 193 9.16 -6.85 -16.54
N GLU A 194 9.53 -6.81 -17.84
CA GLU A 194 8.74 -7.34 -18.95
C GLU A 194 8.48 -8.85 -18.85
N ASN A 195 9.24 -9.57 -18.02
CA ASN A 195 9.06 -11.00 -17.80
C ASN A 195 7.99 -11.31 -16.73
N TYR A 196 7.39 -10.28 -16.12
CA TYR A 196 6.43 -10.43 -15.05
C TYR A 196 5.10 -9.77 -15.41
N VAL A 197 4.02 -10.34 -14.88
CA VAL A 197 2.67 -9.79 -15.04
C VAL A 197 2.58 -8.47 -14.28
N GLN A 198 2.13 -7.41 -14.97
CA GLN A 198 1.81 -6.12 -14.37
C GLN A 198 0.44 -5.70 -14.88
N HIS A 199 -0.54 -5.63 -13.98
CA HIS A 199 -1.93 -5.40 -14.31
C HIS A 199 -2.50 -4.25 -13.46
N VAL A 200 -3.02 -3.22 -14.11
CA VAL A 200 -3.69 -2.09 -13.47
C VAL A 200 -5.12 -1.98 -14.00
N SER A 201 -6.10 -2.38 -13.21
CA SER A 201 -7.46 -2.52 -13.72
C SER A 201 -8.55 -2.13 -12.74
N ALA A 202 -9.69 -1.68 -13.26
CA ALA A 202 -10.88 -1.39 -12.46
C ALA A 202 -10.68 -0.44 -11.26
N ASN A 203 -9.65 0.41 -11.31
CA ASN A 203 -9.45 1.47 -10.32
C ASN A 203 -10.31 2.69 -10.68
N VAL A 204 -10.65 3.48 -9.66
CA VAL A 204 -11.28 4.79 -9.81
C VAL A 204 -10.22 5.85 -9.48
N VAL A 205 -9.75 6.61 -10.47
CA VAL A 205 -8.58 7.49 -10.31
C VAL A 205 -8.86 8.91 -10.82
N PHE A 206 -8.81 9.86 -9.89
CA PHE A 206 -8.99 11.28 -10.16
C PHE A 206 -7.67 12.03 -9.94
N ALA A 207 -6.95 12.34 -11.03
CA ALA A 207 -5.63 12.96 -10.98
C ALA A 207 -5.25 13.70 -12.27
N SER A 208 -4.20 14.53 -12.23
CA SER A 208 -3.65 15.16 -13.45
C SER A 208 -3.02 14.12 -14.39
N LYS A 209 -2.37 13.11 -13.82
CA LYS A 209 -1.86 11.93 -14.53
C LYS A 209 -2.45 10.68 -13.87
N PRO A 210 -3.67 10.25 -14.26
CA PRO A 210 -4.36 9.18 -13.56
C PRO A 210 -3.54 7.89 -13.46
N ILE A 211 -3.08 7.36 -14.59
CA ILE A 211 -2.36 6.08 -14.64
C ILE A 211 -1.19 6.18 -15.61
N ILE A 212 0.01 5.87 -15.12
CA ILE A 212 1.24 5.71 -15.90
C ILE A 212 1.68 4.25 -15.75
N ALA A 213 1.21 3.38 -16.64
CA ALA A 213 1.56 1.96 -16.65
C ALA A 213 1.54 1.45 -18.10
N LYS A 214 2.34 0.40 -18.39
CA LYS A 214 2.38 -0.23 -19.72
C LYS A 214 1.07 -0.95 -20.07
N SER A 215 0.44 -1.58 -19.09
CA SER A 215 -0.81 -2.33 -19.25
C SER A 215 -1.84 -1.83 -18.25
N GLN A 216 -3.01 -1.44 -18.75
CA GLN A 216 -4.14 -1.03 -17.94
C GLN A 216 -5.47 -1.26 -18.68
N GLU A 217 -6.54 -1.54 -17.94
CA GLU A 217 -7.87 -1.76 -18.53
C GLU A 217 -9.00 -1.42 -17.55
N SER A 218 -10.18 -1.09 -18.08
CA SER A 218 -11.41 -0.92 -17.30
C SER A 218 -11.33 0.05 -16.11
N ASN A 219 -10.34 0.96 -16.06
CA ASN A 219 -10.22 1.99 -15.05
C ASN A 219 -11.19 3.15 -15.33
N SER A 220 -11.79 3.70 -14.29
CA SER A 220 -12.54 4.96 -14.36
C SER A 220 -11.59 6.11 -14.01
N ILE A 221 -11.22 6.92 -15.01
CA ILE A 221 -10.25 8.00 -14.83
C ILE A 221 -10.89 9.38 -15.05
N GLY A 222 -10.40 10.38 -14.32
CA GLY A 222 -10.81 11.78 -14.49
C GLY A 222 -9.79 12.72 -13.87
N LYS A 223 -10.04 14.03 -13.96
CA LYS A 223 -9.27 15.03 -13.21
C LYS A 223 -9.63 14.97 -11.74
N ARG A 224 -8.80 15.58 -10.89
CA ARG A 224 -9.04 15.61 -9.44
C ARG A 224 -10.43 16.20 -9.15
N GLU A 225 -10.72 17.37 -9.71
CA GLU A 225 -11.98 18.10 -9.54
C GLU A 225 -13.21 17.28 -9.95
N ASP A 226 -13.08 16.40 -10.95
CA ASP A 226 -14.19 15.56 -11.44
C ASP A 226 -14.64 14.54 -10.39
N ALA A 227 -13.86 14.27 -9.34
CA ALA A 227 -14.21 13.32 -8.28
C ALA A 227 -15.59 13.59 -7.69
N VAL A 228 -16.05 14.85 -7.63
CA VAL A 228 -17.39 15.21 -7.12
C VAL A 228 -18.52 14.65 -7.97
N ASP A 229 -18.29 14.33 -9.24
CA ASP A 229 -19.32 13.78 -10.12
C ASP A 229 -19.51 12.28 -9.91
N TYR A 230 -18.50 11.60 -9.39
CA TYR A 230 -18.46 10.15 -9.23
C TYR A 230 -18.57 9.69 -7.79
N LEU A 231 -18.15 10.50 -6.81
CA LEU A 231 -18.08 10.15 -5.39
C LEU A 231 -18.98 11.05 -4.55
N LEU A 232 -19.53 10.53 -3.44
CA LEU A 232 -20.54 11.25 -2.65
C LEU A 232 -20.03 12.56 -2.03
N LYS A 233 -18.91 12.52 -1.29
CA LYS A 233 -18.30 13.69 -0.61
C LYS A 233 -16.77 13.57 -0.60
N PRO A 234 -16.09 13.62 -1.77
CA PRO A 234 -14.66 13.34 -1.89
C PRO A 234 -13.73 14.36 -1.24
N PHE A 235 -14.20 15.60 -1.09
CA PHE A 235 -13.41 16.71 -0.54
C PHE A 235 -13.92 17.20 0.81
N ALA A 236 -14.87 16.50 1.43
CA ALA A 236 -15.27 16.81 2.79
C ALA A 236 -14.13 16.49 3.77
N PRO A 237 -14.05 17.19 4.91
CA PRO A 237 -13.03 16.91 5.93
C PRO A 237 -13.16 15.47 6.45
N LEU A 238 -12.08 14.97 7.06
CA LEU A 238 -12.12 13.67 7.76
C LEU A 238 -13.29 13.62 8.76
N GLY A 239 -13.96 12.47 8.83
CA GLY A 239 -15.21 12.29 9.58
C GLY A 239 -16.49 12.60 8.78
N ALA A 240 -16.41 13.44 7.74
CA ALA A 240 -17.51 13.70 6.81
C ALA A 240 -17.21 13.25 5.36
N MET A 241 -15.94 12.96 5.06
CA MET A 241 -15.49 12.40 3.79
C MET A 241 -16.24 11.11 3.45
N ASN A 242 -16.68 11.02 2.20
CA ASN A 242 -17.39 9.85 1.71
C ASN A 242 -16.97 9.57 0.27
N LEU A 243 -16.16 8.51 0.11
CA LEU A 243 -15.60 8.08 -1.17
C LEU A 243 -16.45 6.99 -1.84
N TYR A 244 -17.68 6.77 -1.39
CA TYR A 244 -18.55 5.81 -2.07
C TYR A 244 -18.94 6.30 -3.47
N PRO A 245 -19.01 5.39 -4.44
CA PRO A 245 -19.55 5.65 -5.77
C PRO A 245 -20.98 6.20 -5.75
N LYS A 246 -21.21 7.21 -6.59
CA LYS A 246 -22.55 7.55 -7.08
C LYS A 246 -22.92 6.51 -8.12
N VAL A 247 -23.74 5.53 -7.72
CA VAL A 247 -24.15 4.35 -8.51
C VAL A 247 -24.56 4.68 -9.97
N LYS A 248 -25.11 5.88 -10.23
CA LYS A 248 -25.51 6.30 -11.58
C LYS A 248 -24.37 6.65 -12.54
N LYS A 249 -23.15 6.88 -12.02
CA LYS A 249 -22.03 7.47 -12.77
C LYS A 249 -20.83 6.54 -12.94
N ILE A 250 -20.67 5.54 -12.08
CA ILE A 250 -19.69 4.45 -12.28
C ILE A 250 -20.40 3.29 -12.97
N LYS A 251 -20.69 3.44 -14.26
CA LYS A 251 -21.06 2.29 -15.11
C LYS A 251 -19.76 1.73 -15.66
N SER A 252 -19.18 0.74 -15.00
CA SER A 252 -18.01 0.06 -15.54
C SER A 252 -18.43 -0.85 -16.69
N GLN A 253 -17.57 -0.90 -17.71
CA GLN A 253 -17.48 -2.05 -18.60
C GLN A 253 -17.34 -3.33 -17.73
N PRO A 254 -17.85 -4.50 -18.18
CA PRO A 254 -17.59 -5.76 -17.49
C PRO A 254 -16.08 -5.92 -17.22
N VAL A 255 -15.72 -6.14 -15.97
CA VAL A 255 -14.33 -6.37 -15.57
C VAL A 255 -14.09 -7.87 -15.56
N ASP A 256 -13.08 -8.35 -16.27
CA ASP A 256 -12.62 -9.73 -16.08
C ASP A 256 -11.94 -9.86 -14.71
N THR A 257 -12.57 -10.64 -13.83
CA THR A 257 -12.12 -10.86 -12.45
C THR A 257 -11.33 -12.14 -12.29
N SER A 258 -11.07 -12.89 -13.37
CA SER A 258 -10.35 -14.16 -13.34
C SER A 258 -9.02 -14.06 -12.58
N ASN A 259 -8.27 -12.99 -12.84
CA ASN A 259 -6.96 -12.71 -12.24
C ASN A 259 -7.04 -12.18 -10.79
N PHE A 260 -8.21 -11.83 -10.27
CA PHE A 260 -8.36 -11.29 -8.91
C PHE A 260 -8.65 -12.38 -7.89
N ARG A 261 -9.29 -13.48 -8.32
CA ARG A 261 -9.79 -14.57 -7.47
C ARG A 261 -8.72 -15.31 -6.66
N VAL A 262 -7.46 -15.11 -7.01
CA VAL A 262 -6.32 -15.67 -6.29
C VAL A 262 -5.96 -14.89 -5.03
N PHE A 263 -6.41 -13.63 -4.91
CA PHE A 263 -6.13 -12.76 -3.77
C PHE A 263 -7.24 -12.85 -2.74
N LYS A 264 -6.88 -12.72 -1.47
CA LYS A 264 -7.81 -12.82 -0.35
C LYS A 264 -8.77 -11.63 -0.33
N ASP A 265 -10.04 -11.84 -0.02
CA ASP A 265 -11.01 -10.74 0.17
C ASP A 265 -11.08 -9.76 -1.04
N TRP A 266 -10.70 -10.22 -2.25
CA TRP A 266 -10.61 -9.39 -3.46
C TRP A 266 -11.97 -8.79 -3.86
N ASP A 267 -13.04 -9.51 -3.53
CA ASP A 267 -14.44 -9.18 -3.80
C ASP A 267 -15.12 -8.43 -2.64
N ILE A 268 -14.36 -8.05 -1.61
CA ILE A 268 -14.86 -7.30 -0.46
C ILE A 268 -14.41 -5.84 -0.58
N ASP A 269 -15.36 -4.91 -0.73
CA ASP A 269 -15.08 -3.47 -0.77
C ASP A 269 -14.54 -2.97 0.59
N PHE A 270 -13.92 -1.78 0.60
CA PHE A 270 -13.32 -1.13 1.77
C PHE A 270 -14.24 -1.13 3.01
N ASN A 271 -15.56 -1.06 2.80
CA ASN A 271 -16.56 -1.01 3.87
C ASN A 271 -17.22 -2.36 4.18
N LYS A 272 -16.61 -3.48 3.76
CA LYS A 272 -17.10 -4.85 3.98
C LYS A 272 -18.45 -5.12 3.31
N ARG A 273 -18.63 -4.61 2.10
CA ARG A 273 -19.79 -4.87 1.23
C ARG A 273 -19.36 -5.60 -0.03
#